data_AF-A0A349BRQ9-F1
#
_entry.id   AF-A0A349BRQ9-F1
#
_cell.length_a   1.000
_cell.length_b   1.000
_cell.length_c   1.000
_cell.angle_alpha   90.00
_cell.angle_beta   90.00
_cell.angle_gamma   90.00
#
_symmetry.space_group_name_H-M   'P 1'
#
loop_
_entity.id
_entity.type
_entity.pdbx_description
1 polymer ?
#
loop_
_entity_poly.entity_id
_entity_poly.type
_entity_poly.pdbx_seq_one_letter_code
_entity_poly.pdbx_strand_id
1 'polypeptide(L)' 'MAKKGNRVQVILECTEHKDSGRPGTSRYITTKNKKNTPERLEI' A
#
# COMPACT_ATOMS: atom_id res chain seq x y z
N MET A 1 13.51 13.13 14.90
CA MET A 1 12.59 12.34 14.05
C MET A 1 11.35 13.19 13.79
N ALA A 2 11.09 13.60 12.54
CA ALA A 2 9.89 14.36 12.21
C ALA A 2 8.66 13.53 12.61
N LYS A 3 7.75 14.10 13.41
CA LYS A 3 6.46 13.46 13.75
C LYS A 3 5.83 12.98 12.45
N LYS A 4 5.77 11.66 12.23
CA LYS A 4 4.99 11.09 11.12
C LYS A 4 3.55 11.53 11.38
N GLY A 5 3.07 12.52 10.64
CA GLY A 5 1.70 13.00 10.72
C GLY A 5 0.71 11.91 10.29
N ASN A 6 -0.55 12.30 10.06
CA ASN A 6 -1.58 11.33 9.68
C ASN A 6 -1.33 10.67 8.31
N ARG A 7 -0.44 11.24 7.47
CA ARG A 7 0.03 10.64 6.22
C ARG A 7 1.12 9.61 6.48
N VAL A 8 0.87 8.37 6.04
CA VAL A 8 1.82 7.26 6.11
C VAL A 8 2.08 6.70 4.72
N GLN A 9 3.27 6.17 4.49
CA GLN A 9 3.52 5.37 3.30
C GLN A 9 2.81 4.01 3.42
N VAL A 10 2.20 3.58 2.34
CA VAL A 10 1.59 2.26 2.19
C VAL A 10 2.11 1.64 0.90
N ILE A 11 2.17 0.31 0.89
CA ILE A 11 2.56 -0.47 -0.27
C ILE A 11 1.31 -1.19 -0.76
N LEU A 12 0.93 -0.94 -2.01
CA LEU A 12 -0.13 -1.66 -2.68
C LEU A 12 0.50 -2.82 -3.44
N GLU A 13 0.02 -4.03 -3.22
CA GLU A 13 0.53 -5.26 -3.82
C GLU A 13 -0.55 -5.84 -4.73
N CYS A 14 -0.18 -6.24 -5.95
CA CYS A 14 -1.10 -6.90 -6.88
C CYS A 14 -1.49 -8.29 -6.35
N THR A 15 -2.79 -8.51 -6.15
CA THR A 15 -3.33 -9.78 -5.66
C THR A 15 -3.34 -10.85 -6.74
N GLU A 16 -3.70 -10.50 -7.98
CA GLU A 16 -3.75 -11.43 -9.12
C GLU A 16 -2.38 -12.02 -9.46
N HIS A 17 -1.31 -11.22 -9.28
CA HIS A 17 0.05 -11.69 -9.55
C HIS A 17 0.50 -12.76 -8.55
N LYS A 18 -0.04 -12.76 -7.34
CA LYS A 18 0.28 -13.74 -6.29
C LYS A 18 -0.06 -15.17 -6.71
N ASP A 19 -1.15 -15.34 -7.46
CA ASP A 19 -1.62 -16.65 -7.94
C ASP A 19 -1.01 -17.04 -9.31
N SER A 20 -0.24 -16.14 -9.93
CA SER A 20 0.30 -16.36 -11.29
C SER A 20 1.51 -17.31 -11.36
N GLY A 21 2.13 -17.64 -10.22
CA GLY A 21 3.32 -18.49 -10.15
C GLY A 21 4.57 -17.89 -10.81
N ARG A 22 4.54 -16.61 -11.18
CA ARG A 22 5.67 -15.90 -11.80
C ARG A 22 6.57 -15.25 -10.73
N PRO A 23 7.89 -15.13 -11.00
CA PRO A 23 8.79 -14.47 -10.07
C PRO A 23 8.56 -12.95 -10.05
N GLY A 24 8.53 -12.38 -8.85
CA GLY A 24 8.29 -10.95 -8.62
C GLY A 24 6.85 -10.67 -8.20
N THR A 25 6.59 -9.46 -7.70
CA THR A 25 5.22 -9.00 -7.41
C THR A 25 5.17 -7.50 -7.64
N SER A 26 4.18 -7.05 -8.42
CA SER A 26 3.97 -5.62 -8.68
C SER A 26 3.58 -4.92 -7.38
N ARG A 27 4.39 -3.92 -7.00
CA ARG A 27 4.20 -3.12 -5.79
C ARG A 27 4.21 -1.64 -6.13
N TYR A 28 3.21 -0.90 -5.65
CA TYR A 28 3.14 0.54 -5.75
C TYR A 28 3.34 1.17 -4.38
N ILE A 29 4.28 2.11 -4.27
CA ILE A 29 4.51 2.88 -3.05
C ILE A 29 3.72 4.18 -3.16
N THR A 30 2.79 4.37 -2.25
CA THR A 30 1.99 5.60 -2.16
C THR A 30 1.86 6.04 -0.71
N THR A 31 1.16 7.14 -0.48
CA THR A 31 0.85 7.61 0.88
C THR A 31 -0.66 7.58 1.12
N LYS A 32 -1.09 7.10 2.28
CA LYS A 32 -2.49 7.20 2.74
C LYS A 32 -2.58 8.07 3.98
N ASN A 33 -3.69 8.77 4.13
CA ASN A 33 -4.03 9.45 5.37
C ASN A 33 -4.83 8.52 6.28
N LYS A 34 -4.26 8.10 7.41
CA LYS A 34 -4.89 7.17 8.35
C LYS A 34 -6.19 7.69 8.98
N LYS A 35 -6.36 9.03 9.06
CA LYS A 35 -7.55 9.65 9.66
C LYS A 35 -8.73 9.73 8.67
N ASN A 36 -8.44 10.06 7.42
CA ASN A 36 -9.48 10.21 6.40
C ASN A 36 -9.87 8.87 5.78
N THR A 37 -8.90 7.95 5.66
CA THR A 37 -9.08 6.62 5.05
C THR A 37 -8.47 5.57 5.98
N PRO A 38 -9.18 5.21 7.06
CA PRO A 38 -8.69 4.23 8.03
C PRO A 38 -8.62 2.82 7.44
N GLU A 39 -9.58 2.47 6.59
CA GLU A 39 -9.74 1.17 5.91
C GLU A 39 -8.55 0.83 4.99
N ARG A 40 -8.42 -0.46 4.63
CA ARG A 40 -7.41 -0.94 3.66
C ARG A 40 -7.64 -0.23 2.32
N LEU A 41 -6.56 0.29 1.72
CA LEU A 41 -6.62 0.88 0.39
C LEU A 41 -6.48 -0.25 -0.63
N GLU A 42 -7.49 -0.41 -1.48
CA GLU A 42 -7.56 -1.42 -2.55
C GLU A 42 -7.84 -0.68 -3.86
N ILE A 43 -7.10 -1.06 -4.92
CA ILE A 43 -7.18 -0.50 -6.28
C ILE A 43 -7.21 -1.66 -7.25
#